data_AF-A0A410RWL6-F1
#
_entry.id   AF-A0A410RWL6-F1
#
_cell.length_a   1.000
_cell.length_b   1.000
_cell.length_c   1.000
_cell.angle_alpha   90.00
_cell.angle_beta   90.00
_cell.angle_gamma   90.00
#
_symmetry.space_group_name_H-M   'P 1'
#
loop_
_entity.id
_entity.type
_entity.pdbx_description
1 polymer ?
#
loop_
_entity_poly.entity_id
_entity_poly.type
_entity_poly.pdbx_seq_one_letter_code
_entity_poly.pdbx_strand_id
1 'polypeptide(L)'
;MSRIQPDFKSVALLFAICVTSAVPEASAQGPEGLTGVYSNKGGTLAIVEGNNETLVHFSGSFPQGESAGTCDCALVVQRKSATNWSLQQAGEQDAWTLRVNPKQFVLESGPSPSCCGAGYPGKDTFARSTARPLGICKVKVSKAGFHASDAANTPRKAFVVSGDAVEAYVDPVEPDFLAARFQGPQKATAGLLKREDLDCAAESAPKAAVKAPVAADKLQPFAGTWVELTRQGKGFVVLKPCSAATRSFTVKPATGEVEVQLGQEATTLKVTSVEPGKGAGAWVLGLTAADGKPEALQWKTADAAKGTVSVNSPDLFSQSHDYVRQEKKSAFPSKQETGCDEYER
;
A
#
# COMPACT_ATOMS: atom_id res chain seq x y z
N MET A 1 -4.88 -78.83 -22.40
CA MET A 1 -6.34 -78.94 -22.58
C MET A 1 -7.03 -78.37 -21.33
N SER A 2 -7.98 -77.46 -21.57
CA SER A 2 -9.10 -76.98 -20.73
C SER A 2 -9.12 -77.06 -19.20
N ARG A 3 -9.43 -75.88 -18.63
CA ARG A 3 -10.40 -75.53 -17.56
C ARG A 3 -10.10 -76.07 -16.16
N ILE A 4 -10.20 -75.27 -15.11
CA ILE A 4 -11.45 -74.92 -14.43
C ILE A 4 -11.27 -73.59 -13.64
N GLN A 5 -12.19 -72.64 -13.82
CA GLN A 5 -12.49 -71.57 -12.86
C GLN A 5 -13.39 -72.11 -11.75
N PRO A 6 -13.42 -71.45 -10.59
CA PRO A 6 -14.71 -70.96 -10.15
C PRO A 6 -14.73 -69.49 -9.76
N ASP A 7 -15.94 -68.98 -9.93
CA ASP A 7 -16.45 -67.64 -9.89
C ASP A 7 -16.98 -67.34 -8.47
N PHE A 8 -16.59 -66.22 -7.86
CA PHE A 8 -17.22 -65.74 -6.63
C PHE A 8 -17.55 -64.25 -6.73
N LYS A 9 -18.73 -64.06 -7.32
CA LYS A 9 -19.76 -63.03 -7.08
C LYS A 9 -19.43 -61.95 -6.06
N SER A 10 -19.40 -60.73 -6.59
CA SER A 10 -19.47 -59.45 -5.91
C SER A 10 -20.69 -59.34 -4.98
N VAL A 11 -20.44 -59.01 -3.72
CA VAL A 11 -21.43 -58.41 -2.82
C VAL A 11 -21.02 -56.96 -2.62
N ALA A 12 -21.72 -56.06 -3.31
CA ALA A 12 -21.58 -54.61 -3.14
C ALA A 12 -22.25 -54.21 -1.82
N LEU A 13 -21.45 -53.87 -0.81
CA LEU A 13 -21.94 -53.23 0.40
C LEU A 13 -21.75 -51.72 0.25
N LEU A 14 -22.86 -51.02 0.03
CA LEU A 14 -22.98 -49.56 0.05
C LEU A 14 -22.69 -49.04 1.46
N PHE A 15 -21.49 -48.49 1.67
CA PHE A 15 -21.25 -47.54 2.74
C PHE A 15 -21.42 -46.12 2.18
N ALA A 16 -22.59 -45.55 2.44
CA ALA A 16 -22.85 -44.13 2.27
C ALA A 16 -22.06 -43.35 3.33
N ILE A 17 -20.83 -42.96 3.00
CA ILE A 17 -20.07 -41.99 3.78
C ILE A 17 -20.50 -40.60 3.30
N CYS A 18 -21.35 -39.95 4.07
CA CYS A 18 -21.56 -38.51 4.01
C CYS A 18 -20.24 -37.81 4.36
N VAL A 19 -19.38 -37.64 3.36
CA VAL A 19 -18.24 -36.72 3.44
C VAL A 19 -18.84 -35.32 3.42
N THR A 20 -19.10 -34.78 4.59
CA THR A 20 -19.13 -33.32 4.76
C THR A 20 -17.77 -32.84 4.28
N SER A 21 -17.74 -32.32 3.06
CA SER A 21 -16.61 -31.59 2.51
C SER A 21 -16.30 -30.44 3.45
N ALA A 22 -15.38 -30.68 4.39
CA ALA A 22 -14.59 -29.63 4.99
C ALA A 22 -13.98 -28.87 3.82
N VAL A 23 -14.56 -27.72 3.50
CA VAL A 23 -13.95 -26.75 2.61
C VAL A 23 -12.57 -26.51 3.23
N PRO A 24 -11.46 -26.83 2.55
CA PRO A 24 -10.17 -26.38 3.01
C PRO A 24 -10.31 -24.86 3.08
N GLU A 25 -10.19 -24.29 4.28
CA GLU A 25 -9.91 -22.86 4.38
C GLU A 25 -8.70 -22.64 3.50
N ALA A 26 -8.97 -22.01 2.36
CA ALA A 26 -7.97 -21.70 1.36
C ALA A 26 -6.87 -20.96 2.10
N SER A 27 -5.73 -21.65 2.20
CA SER A 27 -4.44 -21.14 2.60
C SER A 27 -4.16 -19.91 1.76
N ALA A 28 -4.51 -18.74 2.30
CA ALA A 28 -4.19 -17.46 1.70
C ALA A 28 -2.67 -17.26 1.83
N GLN A 29 -1.99 -17.54 0.71
CA GLN A 29 -0.67 -17.07 0.31
C GLN A 29 0.56 -17.82 0.86
N GLY A 30 0.96 -18.86 0.10
CA GLY A 30 2.31 -19.05 -0.46
C GLY A 30 3.47 -19.50 0.44
N PRO A 31 4.43 -20.29 -0.07
CA PRO A 31 5.70 -20.64 0.60
C PRO A 31 6.77 -19.51 0.55
N GLU A 32 6.39 -18.27 0.22
CA GLU A 32 7.30 -17.14 0.11
C GLU A 32 7.33 -16.37 1.44
N GLY A 33 8.54 -16.01 1.91
CA GLY A 33 8.78 -15.43 3.24
C GLY A 33 8.00 -14.15 3.56
N LEU A 34 8.08 -13.69 4.81
CA LEU A 34 7.49 -12.46 5.34
C LEU A 34 8.33 -11.21 5.06
N THR A 35 9.24 -11.27 4.09
CA THR A 35 10.05 -10.12 3.68
C THR A 35 9.16 -9.05 3.05
N GLY A 36 9.31 -7.80 3.47
CA GLY A 36 8.54 -6.67 2.95
C GLY A 36 8.43 -5.51 3.94
N VAL A 37 7.71 -4.49 3.51
CA VAL A 37 7.41 -3.25 4.23
C VAL A 37 5.91 -3.22 4.48
N TYR A 38 5.51 -3.08 5.74
CA TYR A 38 4.11 -3.07 6.16
C TYR A 38 3.83 -1.74 6.84
N SER A 39 2.80 -1.03 6.39
CA SER A 39 2.46 0.29 6.94
C SER A 39 1.14 0.27 7.68
N ASN A 40 1.01 1.14 8.68
CA ASN A 40 -0.24 1.50 9.33
C ASN A 40 -0.38 3.04 9.33
N LYS A 41 -1.31 3.62 10.12
CA LYS A 41 -1.47 5.08 10.19
C LYS A 41 -0.35 5.81 10.94
N GLY A 42 0.37 5.11 11.82
CA GLY A 42 1.39 5.67 12.70
C GLY A 42 2.82 5.33 12.31
N GLY A 43 3.06 4.44 11.34
CA GLY A 43 4.41 4.04 10.99
C GLY A 43 4.52 2.88 10.02
N THR A 44 5.73 2.37 9.92
CA THR A 44 6.17 1.34 8.99
C THR A 44 7.01 0.28 9.72
N LEU A 45 6.74 -0.98 9.40
CA LEU A 45 7.48 -2.16 9.81
C LEU A 45 8.12 -2.80 8.58
N ALA A 46 9.45 -2.80 8.49
CA ALA A 46 10.16 -3.55 7.46
C ALA A 46 10.70 -4.86 8.03
N ILE A 47 10.61 -5.94 7.25
CA ILE A 47 11.14 -7.25 7.57
C ILE A 47 12.05 -7.67 6.42
N VAL A 48 13.29 -8.02 6.73
CA VAL A 48 14.30 -8.49 5.78
C VAL A 48 14.75 -9.89 6.22
N GLU A 49 14.24 -10.94 5.56
CA GLU A 49 14.59 -12.31 5.92
C GLU A 49 15.72 -12.87 5.05
N GLY A 50 16.74 -13.39 5.71
CA GLY A 50 17.75 -14.26 5.12
C GLY A 50 17.83 -15.60 5.85
N ASN A 51 18.60 -16.53 5.29
CA ASN A 51 18.89 -17.80 5.94
C ASN A 51 19.85 -17.66 7.12
N ASN A 52 20.62 -16.57 7.19
CA ASN A 52 21.61 -16.31 8.23
C ASN A 52 21.07 -15.43 9.38
N GLU A 53 20.20 -14.47 9.07
CA GLU A 53 19.55 -13.60 10.06
C GLU A 53 18.23 -13.05 9.52
N THR A 54 17.42 -12.47 10.40
CA THR A 54 16.23 -11.71 10.02
C THR A 54 16.27 -10.37 10.71
N LEU A 55 16.26 -9.29 9.93
CA LEU A 55 16.25 -7.92 10.42
C LEU A 55 14.82 -7.38 10.39
N VAL A 56 14.46 -6.61 11.41
CA VAL A 56 13.17 -5.94 11.52
C VAL A 56 13.45 -4.46 11.81
N HIS A 57 12.88 -3.57 11.01
CA HIS A 57 12.97 -2.14 11.24
C HIS A 57 11.59 -1.57 11.55
N PHE A 58 11.45 -0.81 12.63
CA PHE A 58 10.22 -0.11 12.96
C PHE A 58 10.48 1.39 13.02
N SER A 59 9.80 2.14 12.16
CA SER A 59 9.83 3.60 12.18
C SER A 59 8.40 4.13 12.28
N GLY A 60 8.16 5.09 13.16
CA GLY A 60 6.80 5.62 13.37
C GLY A 60 6.75 6.92 14.15
N SER A 61 5.59 7.55 14.12
CA SER A 61 5.25 8.70 14.95
C SER A 61 3.97 8.44 15.73
N PHE A 62 3.90 9.01 16.93
CA PHE A 62 2.76 8.87 17.81
C PHE A 62 2.42 10.20 18.48
N PRO A 63 1.14 10.48 18.78
CA PRO A 63 0.75 11.72 19.43
C PRO A 63 1.33 11.83 20.84
N GLN A 64 1.84 13.00 21.19
CA GLN A 64 2.35 13.34 22.52
C GLN A 64 1.83 14.73 22.93
N GLY A 65 0.52 14.82 23.19
CA GLY A 65 -0.14 16.12 23.42
C GLY A 65 -0.13 16.96 22.14
N GLU A 66 0.49 18.15 22.19
CA GLU A 66 0.62 19.07 21.05
C GLU A 66 1.81 18.76 20.14
N SER A 67 2.65 17.77 20.48
CA SER A 67 3.78 17.30 19.66
C SER A 67 3.60 15.86 19.20
N ALA A 68 4.47 15.41 18.29
CA ALA A 68 4.56 13.99 17.90
C ALA A 68 5.87 13.39 18.44
N GLY A 69 5.76 12.31 19.20
CA GLY A 69 6.91 11.45 19.50
C GLY A 69 7.24 10.57 18.30
N THR A 70 8.48 10.08 18.23
CA THR A 70 8.96 9.20 17.16
C THR A 70 9.56 7.92 17.72
N CYS A 71 9.51 6.86 16.91
CA CYS A 71 10.21 5.60 17.11
C CYS A 71 11.05 5.33 15.89
N ASP A 72 12.29 4.87 16.10
CA ASP A 72 13.17 4.39 15.03
C ASP A 72 14.06 3.25 15.54
N CYS A 73 13.59 2.01 15.33
CA CYS A 73 14.10 0.81 15.96
C CYS A 73 14.65 -0.17 14.93
N ALA A 74 15.98 -0.36 14.93
CA ALA A 74 16.65 -1.43 14.22
C ALA A 74 16.77 -2.68 15.11
N LEU A 75 16.02 -3.72 14.76
CA LEU A 75 15.85 -4.93 15.56
C LEU A 75 16.34 -6.18 14.80
N VAL A 76 16.78 -7.17 15.55
CA VAL A 76 17.26 -8.47 15.04
C VAL A 76 16.48 -9.60 15.70
N VAL A 77 16.01 -10.56 14.91
CA VAL A 77 15.34 -11.76 15.44
C VAL A 77 16.34 -12.65 16.17
N GLN A 78 16.15 -12.83 17.48
CA GLN A 78 16.95 -13.71 18.33
C GLN A 78 16.39 -15.14 18.35
N ARG A 79 15.07 -15.27 18.38
CA ARG A 79 14.36 -16.56 18.33
C ARG A 79 13.13 -16.43 17.45
N LYS A 80 12.97 -17.40 16.55
CA LYS A 80 11.92 -17.41 15.53
C LYS A 80 11.04 -18.65 15.69
N SER A 81 9.75 -18.44 15.91
CA SER A 81 8.72 -19.48 15.78
C SER A 81 7.71 -19.08 14.70
N ALA A 82 6.79 -19.97 14.35
CA ALA A 82 5.79 -19.68 13.32
C ALA A 82 4.88 -18.48 13.65
N THR A 83 4.63 -18.23 14.94
CA THR A 83 3.65 -17.23 15.40
C THR A 83 4.24 -16.15 16.31
N ASN A 84 5.46 -16.33 16.81
CA ASN A 84 6.06 -15.41 17.76
C ASN A 84 7.58 -15.31 17.61
N TRP A 85 8.09 -14.10 17.42
CA TRP A 85 9.52 -13.83 17.26
C TRP A 85 10.00 -12.94 18.41
N SER A 86 11.08 -13.32 19.07
CA SER A 86 11.77 -12.43 20.02
C SER A 86 12.79 -11.59 19.25
N LEU A 87 12.72 -10.28 19.41
CA LEU A 87 13.57 -9.31 18.75
C LEU A 87 14.40 -8.57 19.79
N GLN A 88 15.56 -8.06 19.37
CA GLN A 88 16.45 -7.26 20.21
C GLN A 88 17.11 -6.18 19.36
N GLN A 89 17.29 -5.00 19.95
CA GLN A 89 18.13 -3.95 19.35
C GLN A 89 19.60 -4.25 19.64
N ALA A 90 20.46 -3.96 18.66
CA ALA A 90 21.89 -4.19 18.79
C ALA A 90 22.48 -3.47 20.01
N GLY A 91 23.10 -4.23 20.93
CA GLY A 91 23.74 -3.68 22.13
C GLY A 91 22.80 -3.39 23.30
N GLU A 92 21.49 -3.52 23.12
CA GLU A 92 20.49 -3.20 24.16
C GLU A 92 19.87 -4.46 24.76
N GLN A 93 19.37 -4.37 26.00
CA GLN A 93 18.64 -5.49 26.64
C GLN A 93 17.12 -5.41 26.45
N ASP A 94 16.63 -4.39 25.74
CA ASP A 94 15.21 -4.17 25.52
C ASP A 94 14.59 -5.34 24.74
N ALA A 95 13.63 -6.00 25.38
CA ALA A 95 12.92 -7.13 24.80
C ALA A 95 11.79 -6.63 23.89
N TRP A 96 11.86 -7.01 22.63
CA TRP A 96 10.80 -6.79 21.65
C TRP A 96 10.21 -8.13 21.23
N THR A 97 8.93 -8.14 20.89
CA THR A 97 8.22 -9.32 20.42
C THR A 97 7.41 -8.97 19.18
N LEU A 98 7.54 -9.78 18.14
CA LEU A 98 6.70 -9.71 16.95
C LEU A 98 5.81 -10.95 16.89
N ARG A 99 4.51 -10.76 17.13
CA ARG A 99 3.52 -11.80 16.89
C ARG A 99 3.14 -11.82 15.42
N VAL A 100 3.32 -12.97 14.79
CA VAL A 100 3.02 -13.22 13.40
C VAL A 100 1.66 -13.91 13.32
N ASN A 101 0.63 -13.14 12.97
CA ASN A 101 -0.70 -13.68 12.75
C ASN A 101 -1.01 -13.74 11.25
N PRO A 102 -1.93 -14.61 10.80
CA PRO A 102 -2.27 -14.74 9.38
C PRO A 102 -2.69 -13.42 8.69
N LYS A 103 -3.33 -12.50 9.43
CA LYS A 103 -3.83 -11.22 8.89
C LYS A 103 -2.99 -10.00 9.25
N GLN A 104 -2.15 -10.09 10.29
CA GLN A 104 -1.46 -8.92 10.83
C GLN A 104 -0.22 -9.30 11.62
N PHE A 105 0.71 -8.37 11.71
CA PHE A 105 1.79 -8.36 12.68
C PHE A 105 1.41 -7.51 13.88
N VAL A 106 1.80 -7.96 15.07
CA VAL A 106 1.66 -7.17 16.30
C VAL A 106 3.06 -7.06 16.90
N LEU A 107 3.62 -5.85 16.87
CA LEU A 107 4.91 -5.53 17.46
C LEU A 107 4.67 -5.02 18.88
N GLU A 108 5.34 -5.61 19.87
CA GLU A 108 5.23 -5.26 21.28
C GLU A 108 6.63 -5.03 21.85
N SER A 109 6.81 -4.01 22.68
CA SER A 109 8.06 -3.72 23.37
C SER A 109 7.92 -3.92 24.88
N GLY A 110 9.06 -3.93 25.58
CA GLY A 110 9.12 -3.64 27.01
C GLY A 110 8.62 -2.22 27.33
N PRO A 111 8.50 -1.88 28.64
CA PRO A 111 7.85 -0.64 29.10
C PRO A 111 8.57 0.66 28.71
N SER A 112 9.87 0.60 28.37
CA SER A 112 10.67 1.78 28.03
C SER A 112 11.70 1.47 26.94
N PRO A 113 11.28 1.23 25.68
CA PRO A 113 12.23 0.93 24.63
C PRO A 113 13.08 2.16 24.30
N SER A 114 14.40 1.99 24.28
CA SER A 114 15.39 3.03 24.02
C SER A 114 15.24 3.74 22.66
N CYS A 115 14.74 3.04 21.64
CA CYS A 115 14.54 3.57 20.30
C CYS A 115 13.22 4.33 20.07
N CYS A 116 12.41 4.53 21.13
CA CYS A 116 11.19 5.32 21.06
C CYS A 116 11.19 6.45 22.07
N GLY A 117 10.60 7.58 21.69
CA GLY A 117 10.36 8.70 22.60
C GLY A 117 9.40 8.36 23.75
N ALA A 118 9.38 9.22 24.77
CA ALA A 118 8.47 9.09 25.90
C ALA A 118 6.99 9.12 25.43
N GLY A 119 6.18 8.20 25.96
CA GLY A 119 4.74 8.10 25.63
C GLY A 119 4.40 7.10 24.53
N TYR A 120 5.38 6.36 23.98
CA TYR A 120 5.11 5.23 23.10
C TYR A 120 4.20 4.20 23.82
N PRO A 121 3.09 3.75 23.21
CA PRO A 121 2.14 2.83 23.85
C PRO A 121 2.68 1.42 24.09
N GLY A 122 3.90 1.12 23.63
CA GLY A 122 4.53 -0.20 23.77
C GLY A 122 4.03 -1.22 22.75
N LYS A 123 3.16 -0.83 21.81
CA LYS A 123 2.50 -1.75 20.89
C LYS A 123 2.04 -1.10 19.60
N ASP A 124 2.31 -1.77 18.49
CA ASP A 124 1.83 -1.43 17.15
C ASP A 124 1.26 -2.65 16.40
N THR A 125 0.38 -2.38 15.43
CA THR A 125 -0.23 -3.42 14.59
C THR A 125 -0.14 -3.04 13.12
N PHE A 126 0.29 -4.00 12.30
CA PHE A 126 0.48 -3.83 10.86
C PHE A 126 -0.31 -4.90 10.12
N ALA A 127 -1.26 -4.49 9.28
CA ALA A 127 -2.02 -5.44 8.48
C ALA A 127 -1.12 -6.06 7.40
N ARG A 128 -1.17 -7.39 7.23
CA ARG A 128 -0.39 -8.07 6.17
C ARG A 128 -0.85 -7.66 4.77
N SER A 129 -2.07 -7.16 4.63
CA SER A 129 -2.60 -6.63 3.37
C SER A 129 -1.94 -5.32 2.92
N THR A 130 -1.19 -4.63 3.78
CA THR A 130 -0.45 -3.41 3.40
C THR A 130 0.97 -3.70 2.92
N ALA A 131 1.33 -4.99 2.76
CA ALA A 131 2.64 -5.42 2.31
C ALA A 131 3.04 -4.71 1.02
N ARG A 132 4.22 -4.09 1.08
CA ARG A 132 4.96 -3.60 -0.07
C ARG A 132 6.31 -4.34 -0.11
N PRO A 133 6.81 -4.66 -1.29
CA PRO A 133 8.15 -5.21 -1.45
C PRO A 133 9.23 -4.19 -1.02
N LEU A 134 10.41 -4.69 -0.67
CA LEU A 134 11.59 -3.85 -0.41
C LEU A 134 12.02 -3.10 -1.68
N GLY A 135 12.80 -2.02 -1.50
CA GLY A 135 13.44 -1.33 -2.63
C GLY A 135 14.52 -2.22 -3.26
N ILE A 136 14.80 -2.03 -4.54
CA ILE A 136 15.91 -2.72 -5.20
C ILE A 136 17.06 -1.72 -5.34
N CYS A 137 18.23 -2.09 -4.85
CA CYS A 137 19.45 -1.32 -5.05
C CYS A 137 20.46 -2.13 -5.86
N LYS A 138 21.19 -1.46 -6.76
CA LYS A 138 22.30 -2.08 -7.51
C LYS A 138 23.61 -1.83 -6.80
N VAL A 139 24.47 -2.84 -6.75
CA VAL A 139 25.81 -2.70 -6.21
C VAL A 139 26.68 -1.94 -7.22
N LYS A 140 27.27 -0.82 -6.82
CA LYS A 140 28.11 0.00 -7.73
C LYS A 140 29.61 -0.22 -7.54
N VAL A 141 30.03 -0.74 -6.39
CA VAL A 141 31.43 -1.10 -6.11
C VAL A 141 31.76 -2.50 -6.62
N SER A 142 33.04 -2.81 -6.80
CA SER A 142 33.48 -4.14 -7.27
C SER A 142 33.06 -5.27 -6.33
N LYS A 143 33.01 -4.98 -5.02
CA LYS A 143 32.64 -5.94 -3.97
C LYS A 143 32.11 -5.19 -2.74
N ALA A 144 30.87 -5.46 -2.35
CA ALA A 144 30.26 -4.95 -1.12
C ALA A 144 30.02 -6.11 -0.14
N GLY A 145 30.61 -6.03 1.06
CA GLY A 145 30.52 -7.07 2.08
C GLY A 145 29.29 -6.89 2.96
N PHE A 146 28.60 -7.98 3.29
CA PHE A 146 27.56 -7.95 4.32
C PHE A 146 28.18 -7.78 5.70
N HIS A 147 27.52 -7.01 6.55
CA HIS A 147 27.81 -6.86 7.97
C HIS A 147 26.68 -7.48 8.80
N ALA A 148 27.01 -8.02 9.97
CA ALA A 148 26.02 -8.43 10.95
C ALA A 148 25.33 -7.20 11.55
N SER A 149 24.09 -7.34 12.02
CA SER A 149 23.38 -6.28 12.73
C SER A 149 23.66 -6.28 14.24
N ASP A 150 24.87 -6.64 14.64
CA ASP A 150 25.34 -6.48 16.02
C ASP A 150 25.86 -5.06 16.25
N ALA A 151 26.16 -4.69 17.51
CA ALA A 151 26.56 -3.32 17.84
C ALA A 151 27.86 -2.87 17.13
N ALA A 152 28.69 -3.81 16.68
CA ALA A 152 29.96 -3.53 16.00
C ALA A 152 29.84 -3.58 14.47
N ASN A 153 28.64 -3.88 13.94
CA ASN A 153 28.42 -4.19 12.53
C ASN A 153 29.47 -5.16 11.98
N THR A 154 29.65 -6.31 12.64
CA THR A 154 30.77 -7.23 12.38
C THR A 154 30.79 -7.68 10.91
N PRO A 155 31.90 -7.51 10.18
CA PRO A 155 32.00 -7.94 8.78
C PRO A 155 31.77 -9.45 8.61
N ARG A 156 30.97 -9.82 7.61
CA ARG A 156 30.74 -11.21 7.21
C ARG A 156 31.61 -11.58 6.01
N LYS A 157 31.77 -12.89 5.79
CA LYS A 157 32.42 -13.43 4.59
C LYS A 157 31.55 -13.30 3.32
N ALA A 158 30.24 -13.17 3.48
CA ALA A 158 29.30 -13.02 2.37
C ALA A 158 29.40 -11.62 1.77
N PHE A 159 29.28 -11.54 0.44
CA PHE A 159 29.38 -10.30 -0.31
C PHE A 159 28.55 -10.39 -1.58
N VAL A 160 28.28 -9.22 -2.16
CA VAL A 160 27.71 -9.03 -3.50
C VAL A 160 28.70 -8.23 -4.33
N VAL A 161 28.60 -8.32 -5.65
CA VAL A 161 29.54 -7.68 -6.58
C VAL A 161 28.82 -6.67 -7.47
N SER A 162 29.60 -5.83 -8.16
CA SER A 162 29.06 -4.80 -9.04
C SER A 162 28.02 -5.36 -10.02
N GLY A 163 26.88 -4.68 -10.13
CA GLY A 163 25.76 -5.07 -10.97
C GLY A 163 24.75 -6.00 -10.30
N ASP A 164 25.07 -6.62 -9.16
CA ASP A 164 24.11 -7.40 -8.39
C ASP A 164 22.95 -6.51 -7.92
N ALA A 165 21.74 -7.06 -7.95
CA ALA A 165 20.55 -6.44 -7.38
C ALA A 165 20.30 -7.00 -5.97
N VAL A 166 20.17 -6.10 -4.99
CA VAL A 166 19.82 -6.44 -3.61
C VAL A 166 18.48 -5.81 -3.25
N GLU A 167 17.69 -6.53 -2.46
CA GLU A 167 16.45 -6.02 -1.89
C GLU A 167 16.78 -5.34 -0.56
N ALA A 168 16.58 -4.03 -0.46
CA ALA A 168 16.96 -3.21 0.69
C ALA A 168 15.78 -2.41 1.23
N TYR A 169 15.74 -2.27 2.56
CA TYR A 169 14.92 -1.25 3.20
C TYR A 169 15.71 0.06 3.20
N VAL A 170 15.23 1.02 2.41
CA VAL A 170 15.81 2.36 2.31
C VAL A 170 15.02 3.28 3.24
N ASP A 171 15.57 3.53 4.42
CA ASP A 171 14.98 4.48 5.35
C ASP A 171 15.09 5.92 4.80
N PRO A 172 14.08 6.80 5.04
CA PRO A 172 14.18 8.24 4.74
C PRO A 172 15.23 8.97 5.57
N VAL A 173 15.52 8.52 6.80
CA VAL A 173 16.76 8.88 7.49
C VAL A 173 17.87 8.16 6.74
N GLU A 174 19.01 8.81 6.45
CA GLU A 174 20.07 8.21 5.64
C GLU A 174 21.13 7.52 6.51
N PRO A 175 20.95 6.27 6.97
CA PRO A 175 21.98 5.59 7.74
C PRO A 175 23.14 5.17 6.83
N ASP A 176 24.32 5.02 7.44
CA ASP A 176 25.51 4.49 6.78
C ASP A 176 25.29 3.05 6.29
N PHE A 177 24.43 2.29 6.97
CA PHE A 177 24.12 0.90 6.69
C PHE A 177 22.63 0.69 6.43
N LEU A 178 22.32 -0.07 5.39
CA LEU A 178 20.97 -0.47 5.02
C LEU A 178 20.77 -1.96 5.30
N ALA A 179 19.63 -2.30 5.90
CA ALA A 179 19.17 -3.68 5.97
C ALA A 179 18.83 -4.15 4.55
N ALA A 180 19.59 -5.12 4.05
CA ALA A 180 19.49 -5.62 2.70
C ALA A 180 19.54 -7.15 2.67
N ARG A 181 19.00 -7.72 1.60
CA ARG A 181 19.15 -9.13 1.28
C ARG A 181 19.47 -9.36 -0.19
N PHE A 182 20.26 -10.40 -0.43
CA PHE A 182 20.57 -10.90 -1.75
C PHE A 182 19.98 -12.30 -1.91
N GLN A 183 19.13 -12.47 -2.92
CA GLN A 183 18.53 -13.76 -3.25
C GLN A 183 19.47 -14.55 -4.16
N GLY A 184 20.31 -15.38 -3.54
CA GLY A 184 21.17 -16.31 -4.28
C GLY A 184 20.38 -17.52 -4.83
N PRO A 185 21.00 -18.35 -5.70
CA PRO A 185 20.34 -19.49 -6.34
C PRO A 185 19.78 -20.55 -5.38
N GLN A 186 20.33 -20.65 -4.17
CA GLN A 186 19.95 -21.67 -3.18
C GLN A 186 19.50 -21.09 -1.83
N LYS A 187 19.99 -19.90 -1.46
CA LYS A 187 19.77 -19.29 -0.15
C LYS A 187 19.72 -17.77 -0.31
N ALA A 188 18.88 -17.14 0.51
CA ALA A 188 18.90 -15.69 0.72
C ALA A 188 19.93 -15.36 1.79
N THR A 189 20.79 -14.37 1.52
CA THR A 189 21.67 -13.77 2.53
C THR A 189 21.10 -12.43 2.91
N ALA A 190 20.83 -12.20 4.20
CA ALA A 190 20.44 -10.89 4.72
C ALA A 190 21.54 -10.31 5.60
N GLY A 191 21.54 -9.00 5.79
CA GLY A 191 22.48 -8.31 6.67
C GLY A 191 22.49 -6.83 6.39
N LEU A 192 23.53 -6.16 6.86
CA LEU A 192 23.75 -4.74 6.61
C LEU A 192 24.71 -4.55 5.44
N LEU A 193 24.35 -3.70 4.49
CA LEU A 193 25.25 -3.22 3.42
C LEU A 193 25.44 -1.72 3.57
N LYS A 194 26.64 -1.22 3.28
CA LYS A 194 26.88 0.22 3.30
C LYS A 194 26.03 0.91 2.24
N ARG A 195 25.35 1.99 2.62
CA ARG A 195 24.57 2.82 1.69
C ARG A 195 25.44 3.37 0.56
N GLU A 196 26.66 3.79 0.88
CA GLU A 196 27.61 4.34 -0.09
C GLU A 196 28.06 3.33 -1.16
N ASP A 197 27.89 2.03 -0.94
CA ASP A 197 28.26 0.96 -1.89
C ASP A 197 27.14 0.61 -2.87
N LEU A 198 25.95 1.18 -2.63
CA LEU A 198 24.72 0.91 -3.33
C LEU A 198 24.31 2.12 -4.17
N ASP A 199 23.73 1.82 -5.32
CA ASP A 199 22.89 2.74 -6.08
C ASP A 199 21.44 2.33 -5.84
N CYS A 200 20.83 3.03 -4.89
CA CYS A 200 19.41 2.92 -4.57
C CYS A 200 18.59 3.99 -5.29
N ALA A 201 19.12 4.60 -6.38
CA ALA A 201 18.32 5.43 -7.26
C ALA A 201 17.04 4.68 -7.56
N ALA A 202 15.91 5.32 -7.27
CA ALA A 202 14.61 4.70 -7.13
C ALA A 202 14.18 3.88 -8.36
N GLU A 203 14.72 2.68 -8.52
CA GLU A 203 13.99 1.50 -8.97
C GLU A 203 13.13 1.08 -7.76
N SER A 204 12.27 2.00 -7.32
CA SER A 204 11.34 1.79 -6.22
C SER A 204 10.32 0.74 -6.66
N ALA A 205 10.29 -0.34 -5.87
CA ALA A 205 9.40 -1.49 -5.98
C ALA A 205 9.66 -2.39 -7.23
N PRO A 206 9.33 -3.70 -7.16
CA PRO A 206 8.76 -4.36 -8.32
C PRO A 206 7.73 -3.39 -8.84
N LYS A 207 7.88 -3.01 -10.10
CA LYS A 207 6.81 -2.35 -10.83
C LYS A 207 5.54 -3.17 -10.53
N ALA A 208 4.70 -2.73 -9.58
CA ALA A 208 3.28 -2.71 -9.83
C ALA A 208 3.26 -2.04 -11.18
N ALA A 209 3.05 -2.86 -12.23
CA ALA A 209 3.37 -2.49 -13.59
C ALA A 209 3.07 -1.02 -13.70
N VAL A 210 4.08 -0.18 -13.96
CA VAL A 210 3.77 1.16 -14.45
C VAL A 210 3.04 0.82 -15.73
N LYS A 211 1.73 0.64 -15.61
CA LYS A 211 0.81 0.55 -16.72
C LYS A 211 1.23 1.78 -17.47
N ALA A 212 1.74 1.58 -18.69
CA ALA A 212 2.14 2.68 -19.54
C ALA A 212 1.10 3.79 -19.37
N PRO A 213 1.52 5.07 -19.24
CA PRO A 213 0.61 6.18 -19.00
C PRO A 213 -0.66 5.95 -19.80
N VAL A 214 -1.82 5.95 -19.13
CA VAL A 214 -3.07 5.60 -19.80
C VAL A 214 -3.14 6.44 -21.05
N ALA A 215 -3.18 5.77 -22.21
CA ALA A 215 -3.07 6.44 -23.48
C ALA A 215 -4.17 7.52 -23.58
N ALA A 216 -3.81 8.71 -24.06
CA ALA A 216 -4.68 9.89 -24.00
C ALA A 216 -6.05 9.65 -24.66
N ASP A 217 -6.10 8.83 -25.70
CA ASP A 217 -7.32 8.39 -26.39
C ASP A 217 -8.30 7.67 -25.44
N LYS A 218 -7.81 6.88 -24.48
CA LYS A 218 -8.63 6.22 -23.47
C LYS A 218 -9.19 7.17 -22.41
N LEU A 219 -8.52 8.30 -22.19
CA LEU A 219 -8.97 9.34 -21.26
C LEU A 219 -9.86 10.39 -21.93
N GLN A 220 -9.84 10.48 -23.25
CA GLN A 220 -10.61 11.44 -24.03
C GLN A 220 -12.11 11.48 -23.68
N PRO A 221 -12.80 10.34 -23.42
CA PRO A 221 -14.21 10.37 -23.02
C PRO A 221 -14.48 11.12 -21.71
N PHE A 222 -13.49 11.23 -20.82
CA PHE A 222 -13.61 11.86 -19.50
C PHE A 222 -13.10 13.31 -19.49
N ALA A 223 -12.46 13.73 -20.58
CA ALA A 223 -11.75 14.99 -20.70
C ALA A 223 -12.60 16.21 -20.31
N GLY A 224 -11.95 17.20 -19.72
CA GLY A 224 -12.55 18.50 -19.39
C GLY A 224 -12.88 18.65 -17.90
N THR A 225 -13.48 19.79 -17.59
CA THR A 225 -13.84 20.18 -16.22
C THR A 225 -15.28 19.79 -15.91
N TRP A 226 -15.47 19.25 -14.72
CA TRP A 226 -16.74 18.78 -14.18
C TRP A 226 -17.04 19.56 -12.91
N VAL A 227 -18.20 20.20 -12.84
CA VAL A 227 -18.61 21.06 -11.72
C VAL A 227 -19.68 20.36 -10.91
N GLU A 228 -19.54 20.37 -9.59
CA GLU A 228 -20.47 19.70 -8.69
C GLU A 228 -21.89 20.29 -8.80
N LEU A 229 -22.86 19.39 -8.75
CA LEU A 229 -24.29 19.66 -8.67
C LEU A 229 -24.79 19.27 -7.29
N THR A 230 -25.40 20.23 -6.60
CA THR A 230 -26.07 19.98 -5.33
C THR A 230 -27.54 19.69 -5.60
N ARG A 231 -28.06 18.57 -5.06
CA ARG A 231 -29.49 18.28 -5.13
C ARG A 231 -30.26 19.24 -4.24
N GLN A 232 -31.22 19.97 -4.82
CA GLN A 232 -32.11 20.86 -4.09
C GLN A 232 -33.57 20.57 -4.48
N GLY A 233 -34.33 19.98 -3.54
CA GLY A 233 -35.68 19.50 -3.81
C GLY A 233 -35.71 18.43 -4.92
N LYS A 234 -36.49 18.66 -5.97
CA LYS A 234 -36.60 17.76 -7.14
C LYS A 234 -35.55 18.01 -8.23
N GLY A 235 -34.68 19.01 -8.07
CA GLY A 235 -33.73 19.43 -9.09
C GLY A 235 -32.29 19.48 -8.59
N PHE A 236 -31.41 19.93 -9.47
CA PHE A 236 -29.99 20.18 -9.18
C PHE A 236 -29.66 21.65 -9.39
N VAL A 237 -28.74 22.17 -8.59
CA VAL A 237 -28.18 23.52 -8.71
C VAL A 237 -26.66 23.48 -8.64
N VAL A 238 -26.00 24.44 -9.27
CA VAL A 238 -24.58 24.71 -9.04
C VAL A 238 -24.48 25.66 -7.85
N LEU A 239 -24.05 25.15 -6.69
CA LEU A 239 -23.87 25.96 -5.49
C LEU A 239 -22.50 26.66 -5.52
N LYS A 240 -22.50 27.98 -5.32
CA LYS A 240 -21.29 28.80 -5.21
C LYS A 240 -21.05 29.12 -3.73
N PRO A 241 -20.07 28.49 -3.07
CA PRO A 241 -19.76 28.76 -1.68
C PRO A 241 -19.18 30.18 -1.50
N CYS A 242 -19.34 30.77 -0.32
CA CYS A 242 -18.93 32.15 -0.07
C CYS A 242 -17.41 32.37 -0.05
N SER A 243 -16.67 31.43 0.55
CA SER A 243 -15.24 31.57 0.86
C SER A 243 -14.37 30.45 0.25
N ALA A 244 -14.89 29.79 -0.78
CA ALA A 244 -14.25 28.66 -1.42
C ALA A 244 -14.55 28.61 -2.94
N ALA A 245 -13.79 27.82 -3.68
CA ALA A 245 -14.15 27.51 -5.06
C ALA A 245 -15.32 26.52 -5.09
N THR A 246 -16.19 26.60 -6.10
CA THR A 246 -17.15 25.52 -6.35
C THR A 246 -16.36 24.23 -6.61
N ARG A 247 -16.76 23.15 -5.95
CA ARG A 247 -16.11 21.86 -6.11
C ARG A 247 -16.17 21.43 -7.57
N SER A 248 -15.03 20.97 -8.06
CA SER A 248 -14.89 20.55 -9.44
C SER A 248 -13.74 19.58 -9.58
N PHE A 249 -13.69 18.87 -10.69
CA PHE A 249 -12.48 18.15 -11.08
C PHE A 249 -12.25 18.29 -12.58
N THR A 250 -10.99 18.24 -13.00
CA THR A 250 -10.59 18.36 -14.40
C THR A 250 -9.75 17.16 -14.80
N VAL A 251 -10.21 16.43 -15.80
CA VAL A 251 -9.43 15.33 -16.40
C VAL A 251 -8.62 15.88 -17.57
N LYS A 252 -7.30 15.69 -17.53
CA LYS A 252 -6.33 16.14 -18.54
C LYS A 252 -5.74 14.95 -19.29
N PRO A 253 -6.31 14.55 -20.44
CA PRO A 253 -5.83 13.39 -21.20
C PRO A 253 -4.36 13.48 -21.62
N ALA A 254 -3.89 14.69 -21.95
CA ALA A 254 -2.52 14.91 -22.43
C ALA A 254 -1.44 14.61 -21.37
N THR A 255 -1.73 14.87 -20.09
CA THR A 255 -0.81 14.63 -18.98
C THR A 255 -1.17 13.37 -18.18
N GLY A 256 -2.35 12.80 -18.42
CA GLY A 256 -2.85 11.64 -17.67
C GLY A 256 -3.19 11.99 -16.22
N GLU A 257 -3.65 13.22 -15.97
CA GLU A 257 -3.88 13.74 -14.62
C GLU A 257 -5.35 14.08 -14.38
N VAL A 258 -5.75 14.00 -13.11
CA VAL A 258 -7.02 14.52 -12.60
C VAL A 258 -6.71 15.53 -11.52
N GLU A 259 -7.11 16.78 -11.77
CA GLU A 259 -7.05 17.84 -10.76
C GLU A 259 -8.41 17.92 -10.07
N VAL A 260 -8.43 17.85 -8.74
CA VAL A 260 -9.65 17.88 -7.94
C VAL A 260 -9.61 19.12 -7.05
N GLN A 261 -10.61 19.98 -7.20
CA GLN A 261 -10.88 21.13 -6.35
C GLN A 261 -12.00 20.77 -5.37
N LEU A 262 -11.69 20.70 -4.08
CA LEU A 262 -12.63 20.33 -3.00
C LEU A 262 -13.14 21.52 -2.19
N GLY A 263 -13.04 22.73 -2.74
CA GLY A 263 -13.42 23.96 -2.06
C GLY A 263 -12.21 24.85 -1.85
N GLN A 264 -11.60 24.78 -0.67
CA GLN A 264 -10.36 25.49 -0.34
C GLN A 264 -9.09 24.67 -0.67
N GLU A 265 -9.26 23.37 -0.88
CA GLU A 265 -8.17 22.44 -1.18
C GLU A 265 -8.18 22.04 -2.64
N ALA A 266 -6.99 21.88 -3.21
CA ALA A 266 -6.78 21.33 -4.55
C ALA A 266 -5.74 20.21 -4.48
N THR A 267 -5.96 19.15 -5.23
CA THR A 267 -5.01 18.03 -5.35
C THR A 267 -4.94 17.52 -6.79
N THR A 268 -3.78 17.01 -7.17
CA THR A 268 -3.54 16.44 -8.50
C THR A 268 -3.19 14.97 -8.35
N LEU A 269 -3.92 14.10 -9.04
CA LEU A 269 -3.69 12.66 -9.08
C LEU A 269 -3.34 12.20 -10.49
N LYS A 270 -2.48 11.19 -10.60
CA LYS A 270 -2.19 10.53 -11.88
C LYS A 270 -3.16 9.40 -12.14
N VAL A 271 -3.67 9.30 -13.37
CA VAL A 271 -4.53 8.18 -13.81
C VAL A 271 -3.66 6.99 -14.17
N THR A 272 -3.83 5.89 -13.46
CA THR A 272 -3.07 4.65 -13.62
C THR A 272 -3.85 3.55 -14.34
N SER A 273 -5.19 3.65 -14.39
CA SER A 273 -6.02 2.72 -15.16
C SER A 273 -7.40 3.30 -15.49
N VAL A 274 -8.02 2.75 -16.53
CA VAL A 274 -9.41 3.03 -16.93
C VAL A 274 -10.06 1.68 -17.26
N GLU A 275 -11.05 1.30 -16.48
CA GLU A 275 -11.71 -0.01 -16.57
C GLU A 275 -13.24 0.15 -16.60
N PRO A 276 -13.98 -0.70 -17.32
CA PRO A 276 -15.44 -0.68 -17.28
C PRO A 276 -15.97 -0.96 -15.86
N GLY A 277 -16.94 -0.18 -15.42
CA GLY A 277 -17.63 -0.35 -14.14
C GLY A 277 -18.85 -1.27 -14.24
N LYS A 278 -19.56 -1.45 -13.12
CA LYS A 278 -20.81 -2.23 -13.09
C LYS A 278 -21.97 -1.44 -13.69
N GLY A 279 -22.38 -1.81 -14.91
CA GLY A 279 -23.55 -1.27 -15.60
C GLY A 279 -23.22 -0.33 -16.76
N ALA A 280 -24.23 0.00 -17.56
CA ALA A 280 -24.05 0.85 -18.74
C ALA A 280 -23.57 2.25 -18.33
N GLY A 281 -22.54 2.77 -19.02
CA GLY A 281 -21.98 4.08 -18.77
C GLY A 281 -21.21 4.22 -17.46
N ALA A 282 -20.90 3.10 -16.79
CA ALA A 282 -20.07 3.07 -15.58
C ALA A 282 -18.60 2.76 -15.93
N TRP A 283 -17.69 3.43 -15.25
CA TRP A 283 -16.24 3.29 -15.39
C TRP A 283 -15.57 3.38 -14.03
N VAL A 284 -14.36 2.85 -13.92
CA VAL A 284 -13.49 2.98 -12.75
C VAL A 284 -12.16 3.52 -13.25
N LEU A 285 -11.79 4.70 -12.77
CA LEU A 285 -10.49 5.30 -12.99
C LEU A 285 -9.61 5.01 -11.78
N GLY A 286 -8.54 4.24 -11.98
CA GLY A 286 -7.51 4.09 -10.96
C GLY A 286 -6.66 5.35 -10.92
N LEU A 287 -6.46 5.91 -9.73
CA LEU A 287 -5.73 7.14 -9.48
C LEU A 287 -4.58 6.88 -8.51
N THR A 288 -3.56 7.74 -8.52
CA THR A 288 -2.49 7.72 -7.52
C THR A 288 -2.11 9.14 -7.16
N ALA A 289 -2.15 9.45 -5.87
CA ALA A 289 -1.74 10.74 -5.33
C ALA A 289 -0.21 10.88 -5.31
N ALA A 290 0.29 12.10 -5.08
CA ALA A 290 1.72 12.39 -5.08
C ALA A 290 2.52 11.60 -4.02
N ASP A 291 1.87 11.22 -2.91
CA ASP A 291 2.41 10.38 -1.84
C ASP A 291 2.42 8.87 -2.18
N GLY A 292 1.98 8.50 -3.39
CA GLY A 292 1.90 7.13 -3.86
C GLY A 292 0.68 6.36 -3.35
N LYS A 293 -0.27 7.01 -2.67
CA LYS A 293 -1.51 6.36 -2.22
C LYS A 293 -2.42 6.05 -3.41
N PRO A 294 -2.82 4.78 -3.61
CA PRO A 294 -3.77 4.43 -4.68
C PRO A 294 -5.18 4.86 -4.29
N GLU A 295 -5.94 5.30 -5.29
CA GLU A 295 -7.31 5.78 -5.14
C GLU A 295 -8.15 5.26 -6.32
N ALA A 296 -9.47 5.14 -6.15
CA ALA A 296 -10.36 4.66 -7.19
C ALA A 296 -11.55 5.59 -7.37
N LEU A 297 -11.60 6.26 -8.52
CA LEU A 297 -12.73 7.11 -8.91
C LEU A 297 -13.76 6.26 -9.65
N GLN A 298 -14.85 5.95 -8.98
CA GLN A 298 -16.02 5.34 -9.58
C GLN A 298 -16.77 6.41 -10.35
N TRP A 299 -17.07 6.14 -11.61
CA TRP A 299 -17.75 7.04 -12.51
C TRP A 299 -19.00 6.37 -13.04
N LYS A 300 -20.13 7.07 -13.02
CA LYS A 300 -21.36 6.59 -13.64
C LYS A 300 -22.03 7.73 -14.40
N THR A 301 -22.29 7.51 -15.68
CA THR A 301 -23.10 8.44 -16.46
C THR A 301 -24.53 8.47 -15.91
N ALA A 302 -24.96 9.64 -15.43
CA ALA A 302 -26.30 9.83 -14.86
C ALA A 302 -27.30 10.25 -15.94
N ASP A 303 -26.93 11.22 -16.79
CA ASP A 303 -27.71 11.65 -17.95
C ASP A 303 -26.74 12.14 -19.04
N ALA A 304 -26.57 11.34 -20.11
CA ALA A 304 -25.65 11.68 -21.20
C ALA A 304 -26.07 12.93 -21.98
N ALA A 305 -27.38 13.17 -22.13
CA ALA A 305 -27.91 14.32 -22.85
C ALA A 305 -27.59 15.61 -22.08
N LYS A 306 -27.78 15.60 -20.76
CA LYS A 306 -27.40 16.71 -19.88
C LYS A 306 -25.91 16.76 -19.54
N GLY A 307 -25.16 15.71 -19.90
CA GLY A 307 -23.74 15.57 -19.60
C GLY A 307 -23.48 15.56 -18.10
N THR A 308 -24.31 14.83 -17.35
CA THR A 308 -24.13 14.66 -15.92
C THR A 308 -23.60 13.27 -15.58
N VAL A 309 -22.80 13.23 -14.53
CA VAL A 309 -22.16 12.02 -14.02
C VAL A 309 -22.31 12.00 -12.51
N SER A 310 -22.41 10.81 -11.94
CA SER A 310 -22.24 10.58 -10.52
C SER A 310 -20.88 9.98 -10.31
N VAL A 311 -20.09 10.56 -9.41
CA VAL A 311 -18.76 10.05 -9.07
C VAL A 311 -18.64 9.78 -7.59
N ASN A 312 -17.86 8.77 -7.25
CA ASN A 312 -17.57 8.39 -5.88
C ASN A 312 -16.10 7.98 -5.76
N SER A 313 -15.46 8.43 -4.68
CA SER A 313 -14.12 8.03 -4.28
C SER A 313 -14.11 8.01 -2.75
N PRO A 314 -13.73 6.88 -2.11
CA PRO A 314 -13.75 6.73 -0.66
C PRO A 314 -12.99 7.85 0.07
N ASP A 315 -11.82 8.24 -0.41
CA ASP A 315 -10.98 9.22 0.29
C ASP A 315 -11.11 10.64 -0.26
N LEU A 316 -11.35 10.84 -1.57
CA LEU A 316 -11.48 12.19 -2.14
C LEU A 316 -12.86 12.79 -1.92
N PHE A 317 -13.91 11.96 -1.99
CA PHE A 317 -15.28 12.45 -2.03
C PHE A 317 -16.12 12.02 -0.84
N SER A 318 -15.70 11.00 -0.07
CA SER A 318 -16.37 10.39 1.09
C SER A 318 -17.78 9.82 0.84
N GLN A 319 -18.47 10.29 -0.19
CA GLN A 319 -19.78 9.86 -0.66
C GLN A 319 -19.91 10.16 -2.17
N SER A 320 -21.00 9.68 -2.77
CA SER A 320 -21.29 9.94 -4.18
C SER A 320 -21.76 11.38 -4.38
N HIS A 321 -21.19 12.08 -5.36
CA HIS A 321 -21.61 13.42 -5.76
C HIS A 321 -21.93 13.46 -7.25
N ASP A 322 -22.88 14.32 -7.63
CA ASP A 322 -23.27 14.51 -9.02
C ASP A 322 -22.52 15.71 -9.61
N TYR A 323 -22.09 15.61 -10.86
CA TYR A 323 -21.36 16.65 -11.58
C TYR A 323 -21.93 16.87 -12.97
N VAL A 324 -21.72 18.05 -13.51
CA VAL A 324 -22.03 18.42 -14.89
C VAL A 324 -20.76 18.87 -15.61
N ARG A 325 -20.64 18.55 -16.91
CA ARG A 325 -19.60 19.13 -17.75
C ARG A 325 -19.68 20.66 -17.73
N GLN A 326 -18.53 21.34 -17.60
CA GLN A 326 -18.42 22.80 -17.55
C GLN A 326 -19.17 23.50 -18.70
N GLU A 327 -19.10 22.96 -19.92
CA GLU A 327 -19.77 23.51 -21.10
C GLU A 327 -21.29 23.33 -21.09
N LYS A 328 -21.83 22.42 -20.27
CA LYS A 328 -23.27 22.19 -20.09
C LYS A 328 -23.82 22.75 -18.78
N LYS A 329 -22.98 23.40 -17.96
CA LYS A 329 -23.37 23.90 -16.63
C LYS A 329 -24.52 24.93 -16.67
N SER A 330 -24.66 25.67 -17.77
CA SER A 330 -25.70 26.68 -17.96
C SER A 330 -27.12 26.09 -18.02
N ALA A 331 -27.26 24.77 -18.20
CA ALA A 331 -28.53 24.07 -18.09
C ALA A 331 -29.03 23.94 -16.64
N PHE A 332 -28.19 24.30 -15.65
CA PHE A 332 -28.50 24.20 -14.22
C PHE A 332 -28.49 25.59 -13.57
N PRO A 333 -29.46 25.89 -12.68
CA PRO A 333 -29.46 27.15 -11.95
C PRO A 333 -28.20 27.27 -11.09
N SER A 334 -27.56 28.44 -11.12
CA SER A 334 -26.49 28.76 -10.17
C SER A 334 -27.08 29.49 -8.96
N LYS A 335 -26.71 29.08 -7.76
CA LYS A 335 -27.11 29.75 -6.52
C LYS A 335 -25.88 30.04 -5.67
N GLN A 336 -25.81 31.23 -5.12
CA GLN A 336 -24.82 31.56 -4.11
C GLN A 336 -25.29 31.02 -2.76
N GLU A 337 -24.35 30.57 -1.95
CA GLU A 337 -24.60 30.20 -0.56
C GLU A 337 -25.19 31.40 0.22
N THR A 338 -26.11 31.11 1.14
CA THR A 338 -26.76 32.16 1.94
C THR A 338 -25.82 32.64 3.05
N GLY A 339 -25.75 33.95 3.28
CA GLY A 339 -24.94 34.54 4.36
C GLY A 339 -23.54 35.00 3.95
N CYS A 340 -23.25 35.13 2.65
CA CYS A 340 -21.93 35.59 2.19
C CYS A 340 -21.58 37.03 2.62
N ASP A 341 -22.59 37.85 2.93
CA ASP A 341 -22.40 39.25 3.34
C ASP A 341 -21.69 39.39 4.71
N GLU A 342 -21.62 38.32 5.51
CA GLU A 342 -20.92 38.31 6.81
C GLU A 342 -19.40 38.15 6.70
N TYR A 343 -18.87 37.79 5.52
CA TYR A 343 -17.43 37.57 5.29
C TYR A 343 -16.72 38.71 4.52
N GLU A 344 -17.45 39.76 4.12
CA GLU A 344 -16.91 40.95 3.45
C GLU A 344 -16.66 42.15 4.39
N ARG A 345 -16.64 41.93 5.72
CA ARG A 345 -16.25 42.94 6.73
C ARG A 345 -14.95 42.60 7.42
#